data_AF-A0A5N7WIS1-F1
#
_entry.id   AF-A0A5N7WIS1-F1
#
_cell.length_a   1.000
_cell.length_b   1.000
_cell.length_c   1.000
_cell.angle_alpha   90.00
_cell.angle_beta   90.00
_cell.angle_gamma   90.00
#
_symmetry.space_group_name_H-M   'P 1'
#
loop_
_entity.id
_entity.type
_entity.pdbx_description
1 polymer ?
#
loop_
_entity_poly.entity_id
_entity_poly.type
_entity_poly.pdbx_seq_one_letter_code
_entity_poly.pdbx_strand_id
1 'polypeptide(L)'
;MTALNISLDYDHTFTADPALWREFISSAQRRGHTVVCVTGRREPPDFTREPRMPDSIPFVCVGPDGLKRDAAAKAGYPINIWIDDMPGVIEPCRILNFD
;
A
#
# COMPACT_ATOMS: atom_id res chain seq x y z
N MET A 1 -15.70 -15.94 -1.41
CA MET A 1 -14.62 -15.30 -0.64
C MET A 1 -15.02 -13.85 -0.44
N THR A 2 -14.76 -13.26 0.73
CA THR A 2 -14.99 -11.83 0.97
C THR A 2 -13.92 -11.00 0.24
N ALA A 3 -14.34 -9.92 -0.42
CA ALA A 3 -13.43 -8.96 -1.04
C ALA A 3 -12.58 -8.30 0.05
N LEU A 4 -11.30 -8.04 -0.27
CA LEU A 4 -10.33 -7.46 0.67
C LEU A 4 -9.74 -6.21 0.04
N ASN A 5 -9.49 -5.19 0.86
CA ASN A 5 -8.65 -4.06 0.52
C ASN A 5 -7.23 -4.34 1.00
N ILE A 6 -6.28 -4.37 0.08
CA ILE A 6 -4.88 -4.69 0.34
C ILE A 6 -4.05 -3.44 0.04
N SER A 7 -3.30 -2.95 1.02
CA SER A 7 -2.33 -1.89 0.83
C SER A 7 -1.03 -2.47 0.31
N LEU A 8 -0.44 -1.80 -0.68
CA LEU A 8 0.91 -2.08 -1.17
C LEU A 8 1.75 -0.79 -1.15
N ASP A 9 2.82 -0.77 -0.38
CA ASP A 9 3.74 0.38 -0.38
C ASP A 9 4.52 0.49 -1.71
N TYR A 10 4.96 1.71 -2.02
CA TYR A 10 5.67 2.02 -3.23
C TYR A 10 7.20 1.85 -3.10
N ASP A 11 7.83 2.73 -2.32
CA ASP A 11 9.29 2.76 -2.19
C ASP A 11 9.80 1.54 -1.45
N HIS A 12 10.85 0.89 -1.94
CA HIS A 12 11.47 -0.31 -1.34
C HIS A 12 10.56 -1.55 -1.19
N THR A 13 9.25 -1.40 -1.36
CA THR A 13 8.28 -2.49 -1.52
C THR A 13 8.00 -2.73 -3.01
N PHE A 14 7.15 -1.94 -3.66
CA PHE A 14 6.87 -2.09 -5.10
C PHE A 14 8.13 -1.93 -5.97
N THR A 15 8.96 -0.91 -5.66
CA THR A 15 10.15 -0.62 -6.47
C THR A 15 11.26 -1.66 -6.30
N ALA A 16 11.21 -2.51 -5.27
CA ALA A 16 12.19 -3.60 -5.10
C ALA A 16 12.02 -4.71 -6.15
N ASP A 17 10.78 -5.01 -6.55
CA ASP A 17 10.50 -5.93 -7.66
C ASP A 17 9.17 -5.59 -8.37
N PRO A 18 9.16 -4.62 -9.30
CA PRO A 18 7.93 -4.20 -9.98
C PRO A 18 7.27 -5.31 -10.82
N ALA A 19 8.02 -6.35 -11.24
CA ALA A 19 7.43 -7.44 -12.03
C ALA A 19 6.59 -8.34 -11.12
N LEU A 20 7.17 -8.80 -10.01
CA LEU A 20 6.49 -9.58 -8.98
C LEU A 20 5.21 -8.89 -8.50
N TRP A 21 5.31 -7.60 -8.16
CA TRP A 21 4.18 -6.89 -7.59
C TRP A 21 3.06 -6.62 -8.61
N ARG A 22 3.38 -6.44 -9.89
CA ARG A 22 2.35 -6.37 -10.95
C ARG A 22 1.58 -7.69 -11.08
N GLU A 23 2.27 -8.82 -10.98
CA GLU A 23 1.61 -10.14 -10.97
C GLU A 23 0.73 -10.32 -9.75
N PHE A 24 1.20 -9.90 -8.57
CA PHE A 24 0.41 -9.88 -7.35
C PHE A 24 -0.87 -9.05 -7.51
N ILE A 25 -0.74 -7.80 -7.99
CA ILE A 25 -1.86 -6.89 -8.24
C ILE A 25 -2.89 -7.54 -9.17
N SER A 26 -2.43 -8.07 -10.31
CA SER A 26 -3.30 -8.72 -11.29
C SER A 26 -4.02 -9.93 -10.69
N SER A 27 -3.31 -10.75 -9.91
CA SER A 27 -3.89 -11.92 -9.25
C SER A 27 -4.94 -11.52 -8.20
N ALA A 28 -4.64 -10.52 -7.37
CA ALA A 28 -5.55 -10.01 -6.36
C ALA A 28 -6.84 -9.44 -6.98
N GLN A 29 -6.72 -8.61 -8.02
CA GLN A 29 -7.85 -8.03 -8.74
C GLN A 29 -8.72 -9.10 -9.42
N ARG A 30 -8.11 -10.10 -10.07
CA ARG A 30 -8.85 -11.24 -10.66
C ARG A 30 -9.64 -12.05 -9.65
N ARG A 31 -9.26 -12.01 -8.36
CA ARG A 31 -9.96 -12.68 -7.26
C ARG A 31 -10.98 -11.78 -6.56
N GLY A 32 -11.19 -10.56 -7.07
CA GLY A 32 -12.15 -9.59 -6.53
C GLY A 32 -11.63 -8.79 -5.34
N HIS A 33 -10.31 -8.74 -5.13
CA HIS A 33 -9.71 -7.87 -4.12
C HIS A 33 -9.34 -6.50 -4.72
N THR A 34 -9.36 -5.48 -3.88
CA THR A 34 -8.91 -4.13 -4.22
C THR A 34 -7.48 -3.97 -3.73
N VAL A 35 -6.55 -3.57 -4.61
CA VAL A 35 -5.21 -3.15 -4.20
C VAL A 35 -5.15 -1.63 -4.25
N VAL A 36 -4.62 -1.03 -3.19
CA VAL A 36 -4.43 0.42 -3.05
C VAL A 36 -2.95 0.66 -2.76
N CYS A 37 -2.33 1.59 -3.47
CA CYS A 37 -0.99 2.01 -3.11
C CYS A 37 -1.07 3.02 -1.96
N VAL A 38 -0.45 2.72 -0.82
CA VAL A 38 -0.35 3.64 0.32
C VAL A 38 1.11 3.90 0.61
N THR A 39 1.58 5.11 0.31
CA THR A 39 2.99 5.48 0.31
C THR A 39 3.27 6.64 1.27
N GLY A 40 4.45 6.62 1.88
CA GLY A 40 4.96 7.73 2.71
C GLY A 40 5.27 9.00 1.92
N ARG A 41 5.19 8.96 0.58
CA ARG A 41 5.41 10.12 -0.28
C ARG A 41 4.36 11.21 -0.05
N ARG A 42 4.74 12.45 -0.37
CA ARG A 42 3.83 13.62 -0.36
C ARG A 42 2.97 13.69 -1.63
N GLU A 43 3.50 13.20 -2.74
CA GLU A 43 2.87 13.25 -4.06
C GLU A 43 3.04 11.89 -4.75
N PRO A 44 2.14 11.52 -5.71
CA PRO A 44 2.26 10.29 -6.46
C PRO A 44 3.61 10.20 -7.22
N PRO A 45 4.09 8.97 -7.52
CA PRO A 45 5.31 8.79 -8.30
C PRO A 45 5.21 9.38 -9.71
N ASP A 46 6.33 9.88 -10.22
CA ASP A 46 6.43 10.34 -11.59
C ASP A 46 6.80 9.14 -12.48
N PHE A 47 5.78 8.52 -13.06
CA PHE A 47 5.95 7.34 -13.92
C PHE A 47 6.66 7.62 -15.26
N THR A 48 7.11 8.85 -15.54
CA THR A 48 8.03 9.10 -16.66
C THR A 48 9.47 8.69 -16.34
N ARG A 49 9.81 8.61 -15.05
CA ARG A 49 11.15 8.30 -14.53
C ARG A 49 11.18 7.14 -13.53
N GLU A 50 10.03 6.65 -13.11
CA GLU A 50 9.91 5.65 -12.05
C GLU A 50 9.07 4.42 -12.48
N PRO A 51 9.23 3.26 -11.81
CA PRO A 51 8.45 2.07 -12.12
C PRO A 51 6.94 2.32 -12.08
N ARG A 52 6.27 2.13 -13.21
CA ARG A 52 4.82 2.34 -13.31
C ARG A 52 4.03 1.22 -12.62
N MET A 53 3.14 1.59 -11.70
CA MET A 53 2.03 0.74 -11.25
C MET A 53 0.88 0.77 -12.26
N PRO A 54 0.02 -0.26 -12.34
CA PRO A 54 -1.16 -0.24 -13.19
C PRO A 54 -2.07 0.96 -12.88
N ASP A 55 -2.62 1.62 -13.92
CA ASP A 55 -3.45 2.83 -13.75
C ASP A 55 -4.75 2.57 -12.93
N SER A 56 -5.14 1.31 -12.78
CA SER A 56 -6.26 0.89 -11.92
C SER A 56 -6.00 1.06 -10.42
N ILE A 57 -4.77 1.35 -10.01
CA ILE A 57 -4.37 1.39 -8.60
C ILE A 57 -4.54 2.81 -8.04
N PRO A 58 -5.43 3.02 -7.06
CA PRO A 58 -5.51 4.29 -6.37
C PRO A 58 -4.25 4.54 -5.53
N PHE A 59 -3.83 5.79 -5.44
CA PHE A 59 -2.70 6.23 -4.63
C PHE A 59 -3.17 7.04 -3.43
N VAL A 60 -2.67 6.69 -2.26
CA VAL A 60 -2.79 7.45 -1.02
C VAL A 60 -1.38 7.89 -0.61
N CYS A 61 -1.11 9.20 -0.74
CA CYS A 61 0.15 9.83 -0.36
C CYS A 61 0.02 10.41 1.05
N VAL A 62 0.82 9.90 1.98
CA VAL A 62 0.66 10.18 3.42
C VAL A 62 1.46 11.41 3.85
N GLY A 63 2.61 11.64 3.20
CA GLY A 63 3.58 12.64 3.64
C GLY A 63 4.30 12.26 4.95
N PRO A 64 5.19 13.14 5.44
CA PRO A 64 6.16 12.80 6.48
C PRO A 64 5.56 12.65 7.90
N ASP A 65 4.40 13.24 8.17
CA ASP A 65 3.88 13.38 9.53
C ASP A 65 2.66 12.48 9.81
N GLY A 66 2.25 11.67 8.83
CA GLY A 66 1.06 10.83 8.91
C GLY A 66 1.37 9.34 9.06
N LEU A 67 0.47 8.62 9.72
CA LEU A 67 0.46 7.16 9.70
C LEU A 67 -0.41 6.65 8.55
N LYS A 68 0.04 5.58 7.88
CA LYS A 68 -0.61 5.10 6.67
C LYS A 68 -2.05 4.66 6.90
N ARG A 69 -2.33 4.01 8.04
CA ARG A 69 -3.68 3.52 8.36
C ARG A 69 -4.71 4.65 8.42
N ASP A 70 -4.36 5.76 9.05
CA ASP A 70 -5.25 6.91 9.17
C ASP A 70 -5.47 7.60 7.82
N ALA A 71 -4.41 7.75 7.02
CA ALA A 71 -4.50 8.32 5.69
C ALA A 71 -5.38 7.48 4.75
N ALA A 72 -5.19 6.15 4.74
CA ALA A 72 -6.00 5.24 3.93
C ALA A 72 -7.47 5.26 4.35
N ALA A 73 -7.75 5.25 5.66
CA ALA A 73 -9.11 5.34 6.17
C ALA A 73 -9.80 6.67 5.78
N LYS A 74 -9.10 7.80 5.89
CA LYS A 74 -9.59 9.12 5.46
C LYS A 74 -9.86 9.18 3.96
N ALA A 75 -9.06 8.47 3.16
CA ALA A 75 -9.25 8.35 1.72
C ALA A 75 -10.37 7.36 1.32
N GLY A 76 -11.08 6.77 2.29
CA GLY A 76 -12.19 5.83 2.04
C GLY A 76 -11.76 4.39 1.80
N TYR A 77 -10.51 4.04 2.13
CA TYR A 77 -9.95 2.69 1.97
C TYR A 77 -9.70 2.03 3.33
N PRO A 78 -10.68 1.31 3.90
CA PRO A 78 -10.44 0.49 5.09
C PRO A 78 -9.58 -0.72 4.70
N ILE A 79 -8.27 -0.64 4.95
CA ILE A 79 -7.30 -1.68 4.58
C ILE A 79 -7.38 -2.89 5.51
N ASN A 80 -7.49 -4.08 4.91
CA ASN A 80 -7.49 -5.36 5.63
C ASN A 80 -6.08 -5.95 5.78
N ILE A 81 -5.26 -5.86 4.73
CA ILE A 81 -3.91 -6.43 4.68
C ILE A 81 -2.92 -5.34 4.27
N TRP A 82 -1.79 -5.25 4.96
CA TRP A 82 -0.71 -4.31 4.66
C TRP A 82 0.52 -5.05 4.18
N ILE A 83 1.11 -4.55 3.09
CA ILE A 83 2.39 -5.01 2.55
C ILE A 83 3.30 -3.78 2.46
N ASP A 84 4.32 -3.76 3.30
CA ASP A 84 5.16 -2.59 3.56
C ASP A 84 6.48 -3.07 4.17
N ASP A 85 7.62 -2.58 3.68
CA ASP A 85 8.94 -2.91 4.24
C ASP A 85 9.22 -2.16 5.55
N MET A 86 8.46 -1.10 5.84
CA MET A 86 8.54 -0.32 7.06
C MET A 86 7.23 -0.40 7.87
N PRO A 87 6.84 -1.55 8.44
CA PRO A 87 5.54 -1.69 9.11
C PRO A 87 5.28 -0.68 10.25
N GLY A 88 6.33 -0.11 10.84
CA GLY A 88 6.22 0.94 11.86
C GLY A 88 5.66 2.29 11.39
N VAL A 89 5.51 2.50 10.07
CA VAL A 89 4.87 3.71 9.53
C VAL A 89 3.36 3.52 9.29
N ILE A 90 2.85 2.30 9.47
CA ILE A 90 1.45 1.99 9.22
C ILE A 90 0.56 2.53 10.35
N GLU A 91 0.94 2.25 11.58
CA GLU A 91 0.21 2.58 12.80
C GLU A 91 1.15 2.56 14.01
N PRO A 92 0.75 3.07 15.19
CA PRO A 92 1.60 3.03 16.36
C PRO A 92 1.92 1.58 16.74
N CYS A 93 3.20 1.22 16.72
CA CYS A 93 3.64 -0.12 17.10
C CYS A 93 3.33 -0.38 18.57
N ARG A 94 2.87 -1.60 18.85
CA ARG A 94 2.67 -2.10 20.21
C ARG A 94 3.63 -3.27 20.44
N ILE A 95 4.34 -3.24 21.56
CA ILE A 95 5.06 -4.41 22.03
C ILE A 95 4.01 -5.34 22.65
N LEU A 96 3.92 -6.56 22.14
CA LEU A 96 3.06 -7.58 22.72
C LEU A 96 3.82 -8.23 23.87
N ASN A 97 3.35 -8.03 25.09
CA ASN A 97 3.79 -8.79 26.24
C ASN A 97 2.91 -10.04 26.32
N PHE A 98 3.53 -11.21 26.25
CA PHE A 98 2.88 -12.48 26.50
C PHE A 98 3.33 -12.93 27.89
N ASP A 99 2.43 -12.80 28.87
CA ASP A 99 2.60 -13.40 30.20
C ASP A 99 2.49 -14.94 30.12
#